data_AF-A0A8T5H2F8-F1
#
_entry.id   AF-A0A8T5H2F8-F1
#
_cell.length_a   1.000
_cell.length_b   1.000
_cell.length_c   1.000
_cell.angle_alpha   90.00
_cell.angle_beta   90.00
_cell.angle_gamma   90.00
#
_symmetry.space_group_name_H-M   'P 1'
#
loop_
_entity.id
_entity.type
_entity.pdbx_description
1 polymer ?
#
loop_
_entity_poly.entity_id
_entity_poly.type
_entity_poly.pdbx_seq_one_letter_code
_entity_poly.pdbx_strand_id
1 'polypeptide(L)'
;MKEKIGKGNLLKKLKDSLKLKFDSPWEKYFFAGLLILTLFTAIFTFSTFTSSHNMEMNMDSNQITGNSILELEKSPEEMYKKFQCSCCGQAIDAGCCGMAKQRKEYVDQLMLGGLNENEVTVKMVKKFGFDILMDPSEEDEIKEFIQGQSSDNPPEIIIEPVTKNLGVVKQSEGKVSTFFTLKNLGGSDLVIENMDTSCMCTSVRIIYNGKEGPIFGMSMHGTNPENYKLTIAPGDSAQLEVLYDPLAHGIQKKPEARIIREVTIVSNDPVDFQKKLRIELVQVP
;
A
#
# COMPACT_ATOMS: atom_id res chain seq x y z
N MET A 1 -26.46 42.29 36.18
CA MET A 1 -26.36 43.58 35.46
C MET A 1 -26.03 43.23 34.01
N LYS A 2 -26.99 43.40 33.08
CA LYS A 2 -26.82 43.05 31.65
C LYS A 2 -26.04 44.18 30.97
N GLU A 3 -24.82 43.92 30.50
CA GLU A 3 -24.05 44.90 29.75
C GLU A 3 -24.22 44.66 28.24
N LYS A 4 -24.86 45.64 27.58
CA LYS A 4 -25.10 45.67 26.13
C LYS A 4 -23.81 46.08 25.42
N ILE A 5 -23.19 45.18 24.66
CA ILE A 5 -22.13 45.54 23.71
C ILE A 5 -22.81 46.13 22.47
N GLY A 6 -22.61 47.43 22.26
CA GLY A 6 -23.21 48.21 21.18
C GLY A 6 -22.68 47.83 19.79
N LYS A 7 -23.61 47.54 18.87
CA LYS A 7 -23.39 47.30 17.43
C LYS A 7 -22.67 48.44 16.67
N GLY A 8 -22.36 49.56 17.32
CA GLY A 8 -21.74 50.73 16.70
C GLY A 8 -20.25 50.59 16.37
N ASN A 9 -19.53 49.62 16.95
CA ASN A 9 -18.07 49.52 16.83
C ASN A 9 -17.59 48.56 15.72
N LEU A 10 -18.49 47.74 15.16
CA LEU A 10 -18.14 46.78 14.09
C LEU A 10 -18.22 47.41 12.69
N LEU A 11 -19.22 48.29 12.47
CA LEU A 11 -19.40 49.00 11.20
C LEU A 11 -18.29 50.02 10.92
N LYS A 12 -17.69 50.59 11.97
CA LYS A 12 -16.53 51.50 11.83
C LYS A 12 -15.27 50.74 11.42
N LYS A 13 -15.03 49.54 11.98
CA LYS A 13 -13.91 48.66 11.60
C LYS A 13 -14.03 48.11 10.18
N LEU A 14 -15.24 47.80 9.71
CA LEU A 14 -15.49 47.35 8.33
C LEU A 14 -15.30 48.48 7.29
N LYS A 15 -15.64 49.72 7.65
CA LYS A 15 -15.48 50.88 6.75
C LYS A 15 -14.01 51.27 6.57
N ASP A 16 -13.16 51.03 7.58
CA ASP A 16 -11.73 51.34 7.53
C ASP A 16 -10.89 50.26 6.82
N SER A 17 -11.39 49.03 6.66
CA SER A 17 -10.69 47.95 5.95
C SER A 17 -10.96 47.90 4.44
N LEU A 18 -11.92 48.67 3.93
CA LEU A 18 -12.26 48.73 2.50
C LEU A 18 -11.94 50.12 1.92
N LYS A 19 -10.68 50.53 2.01
CA LYS A 19 -10.13 51.57 1.12
C LYS A 19 -9.53 50.91 -0.11
N LEU A 20 -10.39 50.47 -1.02
CA LEU A 20 -9.98 50.18 -2.39
C LEU A 20 -9.80 51.54 -3.09
N LYS A 21 -8.55 51.90 -3.40
CA LYS A 21 -8.24 53.01 -4.29
C LYS A 21 -8.36 52.49 -5.73
N PHE A 22 -9.19 53.16 -6.52
CA PHE A 22 -9.36 52.90 -7.95
C PHE A 22 -8.87 54.13 -8.69
N ASP A 23 -7.75 54.00 -9.39
CA ASP A 23 -6.99 55.12 -9.92
C ASP A 23 -7.36 55.44 -11.38
N SER A 24 -8.37 54.77 -11.95
CA SER A 24 -8.90 55.10 -13.29
C SER A 24 -10.43 54.99 -13.43
N PRO A 25 -11.06 55.77 -14.34
CA PRO A 25 -12.50 55.70 -14.59
C PRO A 25 -12.99 54.33 -15.11
N TRP A 26 -12.11 53.56 -15.77
CA TRP A 26 -12.45 52.29 -16.42
C TRP A 26 -12.60 51.12 -15.43
N GLU A 27 -11.91 51.17 -14.28
CA GLU A 27 -12.00 50.15 -13.23
C GLU A 27 -13.37 50.13 -12.54
N LYS A 28 -14.05 51.27 -12.45
CA LYS A 28 -15.39 51.37 -11.85
C LYS A 28 -16.46 50.65 -12.67
N TYR A 29 -16.32 50.66 -14.00
CA TYR A 29 -17.25 49.96 -14.90
C TYR A 29 -16.95 48.47 -15.00
N PHE A 30 -15.69 48.07 -14.84
CA PHE A 30 -15.28 46.67 -14.85
C PHE A 30 -15.87 45.87 -13.66
N PHE A 31 -15.80 46.42 -12.45
CA PHE A 31 -16.37 45.74 -11.26
C PHE A 31 -17.90 45.85 -11.16
N ALA A 32 -18.51 46.92 -11.69
CA ALA A 32 -19.96 47.00 -11.81
C ALA A 32 -20.53 45.96 -12.79
N GLY A 33 -19.80 45.65 -13.87
CA GLY A 33 -20.14 44.57 -14.80
C GLY A 33 -20.03 43.17 -14.19
N LEU A 34 -19.00 42.92 -13.37
CA LEU A 34 -18.78 41.61 -12.73
C LEU A 34 -19.89 41.23 -11.73
N LEU A 35 -20.42 42.22 -10.99
CA LEU A 35 -21.48 42.03 -9.99
C LEU A 35 -22.85 41.74 -10.64
N ILE A 36 -23.12 42.33 -11.81
CA ILE A 36 -24.33 42.07 -12.61
C ILE A 36 -24.25 40.69 -13.29
N LEU A 37 -23.07 40.26 -13.74
CA LEU A 37 -22.86 38.95 -14.35
C LEU A 37 -23.09 37.81 -13.34
N THR A 38 -22.65 37.97 -12.07
CA THR A 38 -22.87 36.97 -11.01
C THR A 38 -24.34 36.84 -10.59
N LEU A 39 -25.14 37.91 -10.73
CA LEU A 39 -26.57 37.90 -10.45
C LEU A 39 -27.37 37.24 -11.59
N PHE A 40 -26.93 37.38 -12.84
CA PHE A 40 -27.57 36.72 -13.99
C PHE A 40 -27.27 35.21 -14.08
N THR A 41 -26.09 34.74 -13.66
CA THR A 41 -25.78 33.31 -13.61
C THR A 41 -26.55 32.56 -12.53
N ALA A 42 -26.84 33.21 -11.39
CA ALA A 42 -27.63 32.62 -10.31
C ALA A 42 -29.13 32.45 -10.65
N ILE A 43 -29.66 33.29 -11.54
CA ILE A 43 -31.06 33.20 -12.01
C ILE A 43 -31.21 32.10 -13.07
N PHE A 44 -30.20 31.86 -13.91
CA PHE A 44 -30.26 30.84 -14.98
C PHE A 44 -30.08 29.40 -14.46
N THR A 45 -29.35 29.19 -13.35
CA THR A 45 -29.22 27.87 -12.71
C THR A 45 -30.43 27.49 -11.84
N PHE A 46 -31.29 28.45 -11.48
CA PHE A 46 -32.53 28.18 -10.73
C PHE A 46 -33.70 27.81 -11.67
N SER A 47 -33.68 28.27 -12.93
CA SER A 47 -34.71 27.94 -13.93
C SER A 47 -34.55 26.58 -14.62
N THR A 48 -33.41 25.90 -14.47
CA THR A 48 -33.21 24.52 -14.97
C THR A 48 -33.37 23.45 -13.88
N PHE A 49 -33.77 23.83 -12.66
CA PHE A 49 -33.96 22.92 -11.52
C PHE A 49 -35.45 22.63 -11.20
N THR A 50 -36.40 23.16 -11.99
CA THR A 50 -37.85 22.91 -11.78
C THR A 50 -38.57 22.34 -13.00
N SER A 51 -37.85 21.63 -13.88
CA SER A 51 -38.49 20.78 -14.89
C SER A 51 -37.87 19.38 -14.89
N SER A 52 -38.75 18.37 -14.93
CA SER A 52 -38.51 16.91 -14.84
C SER A 52 -38.41 16.41 -13.38
N HIS A 53 -39.24 15.51 -12.84
CA HIS A 53 -40.35 14.69 -13.32
C HIS A 53 -41.42 14.59 -12.21
N ASN A 54 -42.70 14.73 -12.57
CA ASN A 54 -43.76 14.02 -11.85
C ASN A 54 -43.73 12.59 -12.37
N MET A 55 -43.39 11.61 -11.54
CA MET A 55 -43.65 10.21 -11.85
C MET A 55 -44.60 9.65 -10.80
N GLU A 56 -45.79 9.37 -11.29
CA GLU A 56 -46.92 8.72 -10.66
C GLU A 56 -46.49 7.32 -10.17
N MET A 57 -46.74 7.01 -8.90
CA MET A 57 -46.56 5.66 -8.37
C MET A 57 -47.69 4.78 -8.90
N ASN A 58 -47.41 4.04 -9.97
CA ASN A 58 -48.28 2.96 -10.41
C ASN A 58 -47.73 1.64 -9.85
N MET A 59 -48.54 1.01 -9.00
CA MET A 59 -48.27 -0.28 -8.39
C MET A 59 -48.77 -1.33 -9.38
N ASP A 60 -47.88 -1.93 -10.16
CA ASP A 60 -48.21 -3.11 -10.95
C ASP A 60 -47.41 -4.31 -10.46
N SER A 61 -48.14 -5.29 -9.96
CA SER A 61 -47.65 -6.57 -9.47
C SER A 61 -47.84 -7.57 -10.60
N ASN A 62 -46.78 -7.87 -11.35
CA ASN A 62 -46.50 -9.24 -11.77
C ASN A 62 -45.19 -9.42 -12.54
N GLN A 63 -44.51 -10.50 -12.13
CA GLN A 63 -43.63 -11.36 -12.93
C GLN A 63 -42.44 -10.72 -13.65
N ILE A 64 -41.28 -10.79 -12.99
CA ILE A 64 -40.01 -11.06 -13.68
C ILE A 64 -39.31 -12.19 -12.94
N THR A 65 -39.40 -13.39 -13.51
CA THR A 65 -38.44 -14.47 -13.28
C THR A 65 -37.12 -14.04 -13.93
N GLY A 66 -36.19 -13.55 -13.11
CA GLY A 66 -34.85 -13.20 -13.56
C GLY A 66 -33.84 -13.78 -12.59
N ASN A 67 -33.10 -14.80 -13.03
CA ASN A 67 -31.86 -15.22 -12.41
C ASN A 67 -30.88 -14.04 -12.45
N SER A 68 -30.85 -13.26 -11.38
CA SER A 68 -29.75 -12.40 -11.00
C SER A 68 -29.27 -12.95 -9.67
N ILE A 69 -28.22 -13.78 -9.72
CA ILE A 69 -27.48 -14.15 -8.53
C ILE A 69 -26.89 -12.82 -8.01
N LEU A 70 -27.52 -12.25 -6.97
CA LEU A 70 -26.84 -11.32 -6.09
C LEU A 70 -25.63 -12.09 -5.58
N GLU A 71 -24.44 -11.66 -5.98
CA GLU A 71 -23.22 -11.97 -5.26
C GLU A 71 -23.45 -11.43 -3.85
N LEU A 72 -23.69 -12.34 -2.90
CA LEU A 72 -23.91 -11.98 -1.51
C LEU A 72 -22.62 -11.30 -1.03
N GLU A 73 -22.62 -9.97 -0.97
CA GLU A 73 -21.54 -9.22 -0.36
C GLU A 73 -21.36 -9.78 1.06
N LYS A 74 -20.26 -10.50 1.27
CA LYS A 74 -19.94 -11.09 2.55
C LYS A 74 -19.91 -9.99 3.61
N SER A 75 -20.47 -10.30 4.78
CA SER A 75 -20.49 -9.31 5.86
C SER A 75 -19.06 -9.02 6.33
N PRO A 76 -18.77 -7.84 6.93
CA PRO A 76 -17.44 -7.52 7.45
C PRO A 76 -16.86 -8.62 8.35
N GLU A 77 -17.71 -9.30 9.12
CA GLU A 77 -17.33 -10.43 9.98
C GLU A 77 -16.75 -11.62 9.21
N GLU A 78 -17.23 -11.90 8.00
CA GLU A 78 -16.68 -12.94 7.14
C GLU A 78 -15.35 -12.52 6.54
N MET A 79 -15.21 -11.25 6.14
CA MET A 79 -13.94 -10.70 5.64
C MET A 79 -12.82 -10.76 6.66
N TYR A 80 -13.10 -10.51 7.94
CA TYR A 80 -12.10 -10.61 9.00
C TYR A 80 -11.54 -12.03 9.15
N LYS A 81 -12.34 -13.07 8.87
CA LYS A 81 -11.91 -14.47 9.01
C LYS A 81 -10.93 -14.89 7.92
N LYS A 82 -10.87 -14.16 6.80
CA LYS A 82 -9.91 -14.40 5.72
C LYS A 82 -8.46 -14.05 6.10
N PHE A 83 -8.26 -13.26 7.16
CA PHE A 83 -6.93 -12.76 7.51
C PHE A 83 -6.47 -13.20 8.90
N GLN A 84 -5.27 -13.78 9.00
CA GLN A 84 -4.60 -14.01 10.28
C GLN A 84 -4.02 -12.73 10.88
N CYS A 85 -3.94 -12.75 12.20
CA CYS A 85 -3.06 -11.92 12.99
C CYS A 85 -1.66 -12.51 13.03
N SER A 86 -0.65 -11.76 12.60
CA SER A 86 0.75 -12.20 12.60
C SER A 86 1.31 -12.51 14.00
N CYS A 87 0.63 -12.10 15.08
CA CYS A 87 1.04 -12.37 16.46
C CYS A 87 0.65 -13.77 16.96
N CYS A 88 -0.50 -14.29 16.54
CA CYS A 88 -1.07 -15.53 17.09
C CYS A 88 -1.60 -16.51 16.05
N GLY A 89 -1.60 -16.14 14.76
CA GLY A 89 -2.15 -16.95 13.66
C GLY A 89 -3.68 -17.07 13.67
N GLN A 90 -4.37 -16.47 14.65
CA GLN A 90 -5.85 -16.46 14.67
C GLN A 90 -6.40 -15.41 13.73
N ALA A 91 -7.65 -15.57 13.30
CA ALA A 91 -8.36 -14.56 12.53
C ALA A 91 -8.38 -13.19 13.24
N ILE A 92 -8.39 -12.11 12.45
CA ILE A 92 -8.34 -10.75 13.01
C ILE A 92 -9.63 -10.35 13.77
N ASP A 93 -10.72 -11.13 13.65
CA ASP A 93 -11.98 -10.92 14.39
C ASP A 93 -11.89 -11.27 15.89
N ALA A 94 -10.89 -12.05 16.31
CA ALA A 94 -10.74 -12.56 17.67
C ALA A 94 -10.58 -11.49 18.77
N GLY A 95 -10.48 -10.20 18.40
CA GLY A 95 -10.41 -9.07 19.35
C GLY A 95 -9.12 -9.03 20.17
N CYS A 96 -8.05 -9.69 19.70
CA CYS A 96 -6.93 -10.09 20.53
C CYS A 96 -5.85 -9.01 20.78
N CYS A 97 -5.67 -8.02 19.89
CA CYS A 97 -4.62 -7.01 20.05
C CYS A 97 -4.81 -5.75 19.16
N GLY A 98 -3.99 -4.72 19.41
CA GLY A 98 -4.01 -3.46 18.64
C GLY A 98 -3.72 -3.63 17.14
N MET A 99 -2.87 -4.59 16.76
CA MET A 99 -2.58 -4.89 15.34
C MET A 99 -3.81 -5.47 14.63
N ALA A 100 -4.52 -6.40 15.28
CA ALA A 100 -5.77 -6.93 14.75
C ALA A 100 -6.82 -5.82 14.59
N LYS A 101 -6.91 -4.89 15.56
CA LYS A 101 -7.80 -3.72 15.47
C LYS A 101 -7.48 -2.85 14.26
N GLN A 102 -6.21 -2.52 14.03
CA GLN A 102 -5.78 -1.72 12.87
C GLN A 102 -6.08 -2.40 11.54
N ARG A 103 -5.88 -3.72 11.44
CA ARG A 103 -6.24 -4.49 10.25
C ARG A 103 -7.75 -4.46 10.00
N LYS A 104 -8.56 -4.67 11.04
CA LYS A 104 -10.03 -4.57 10.96
C LYS A 104 -10.47 -3.20 10.46
N GLU A 105 -9.98 -2.12 11.10
CA GLU A 105 -10.28 -0.75 10.70
C GLU A 105 -9.93 -0.48 9.23
N TYR A 106 -8.83 -1.08 8.75
CA TYR A 106 -8.45 -0.95 7.34
C TYR A 106 -9.40 -1.73 6.41
N VAL A 107 -9.82 -2.97 6.73
CA VAL A 107 -10.83 -3.64 5.88
C VAL A 107 -12.19 -2.93 5.96
N ASP A 108 -12.58 -2.38 7.11
CA ASP A 108 -13.80 -1.58 7.24
C ASP A 108 -13.77 -0.36 6.30
N GLN A 109 -12.64 0.35 6.26
CA GLN A 109 -12.45 1.48 5.35
C GLN A 109 -12.57 1.07 3.88
N LEU A 110 -12.03 -0.10 3.51
CA LEU A 110 -12.09 -0.62 2.14
C LEU A 110 -13.52 -1.02 1.75
N MET A 111 -14.23 -1.73 2.63
CA MET A 111 -15.63 -2.13 2.43
C MET A 111 -16.57 -0.92 2.36
N LEU A 112 -16.39 0.07 3.23
CA LEU A 112 -17.14 1.34 3.18
C LEU A 112 -16.88 2.12 1.88
N GLY A 113 -15.74 1.87 1.22
CA GLY A 113 -15.42 2.39 -0.10
C GLY A 113 -16.13 1.69 -1.26
N GLY A 114 -16.93 0.65 -0.99
CA GLY A 114 -17.67 -0.12 -2.01
C GLY A 114 -16.81 -1.13 -2.76
N LEU A 115 -15.66 -1.52 -2.21
CA LEU A 115 -14.81 -2.56 -2.81
C LEU A 115 -15.41 -3.95 -2.54
N ASN A 116 -15.33 -4.84 -3.52
CA ASN A 116 -15.74 -6.24 -3.36
C ASN A 116 -14.68 -7.06 -2.59
N GLU A 117 -15.03 -8.31 -2.27
CA GLU A 117 -14.17 -9.23 -1.50
C GLU A 117 -12.76 -9.38 -2.10
N ASN A 118 -12.65 -9.56 -3.42
CA ASN A 118 -11.36 -9.76 -4.07
C ASN A 118 -10.53 -8.48 -4.03
N GLU A 119 -11.14 -7.33 -4.31
CA GLU A 119 -10.48 -6.03 -4.24
C GLU A 119 -9.97 -5.71 -2.82
N VAL A 120 -10.78 -6.00 -1.80
CA VAL A 120 -10.37 -5.85 -0.39
C VAL A 120 -9.21 -6.78 -0.07
N THR A 121 -9.29 -8.04 -0.51
CA THR A 121 -8.22 -9.03 -0.32
C THR A 121 -6.92 -8.57 -0.99
N VAL A 122 -6.98 -8.09 -2.22
CA VAL A 122 -5.82 -7.52 -2.93
C VAL A 122 -5.22 -6.34 -2.15
N LYS A 123 -6.04 -5.41 -1.66
CA LYS A 123 -5.57 -4.25 -0.89
C LYS A 123 -4.96 -4.65 0.46
N MET A 124 -5.45 -5.74 1.05
CA MET A 124 -4.91 -6.32 2.28
C MET A 124 -3.55 -6.97 2.03
N VAL A 125 -3.43 -7.87 1.05
CA VAL A 125 -2.18 -8.57 0.75
C VAL A 125 -1.11 -7.60 0.21
N LYS A 126 -1.48 -6.61 -0.61
CA LYS A 126 -0.53 -5.57 -1.05
C LYS A 126 0.04 -4.75 0.09
N LYS A 127 -0.74 -4.55 1.16
CA LYS A 127 -0.29 -3.77 2.33
C LYS A 127 0.51 -4.60 3.33
N PHE A 128 0.17 -5.87 3.51
CA PHE A 128 0.67 -6.66 4.63
C PHE A 128 1.40 -7.95 4.23
N GLY A 129 1.46 -8.30 2.94
CA GLY A 129 2.01 -9.56 2.44
C GLY A 129 0.93 -10.63 2.27
N PHE A 130 1.24 -11.71 1.55
CA PHE A 130 0.33 -12.87 1.40
C PHE A 130 0.26 -13.77 2.64
N ASP A 131 1.24 -13.66 3.55
CA ASP A 131 1.30 -14.43 4.80
C ASP A 131 0.15 -14.11 5.77
N ILE A 132 -0.60 -13.04 5.52
CA ILE A 132 -1.81 -12.75 6.30
C ILE A 132 -3.01 -13.59 5.88
N LEU A 133 -2.99 -14.30 4.75
CA LEU A 133 -4.10 -15.14 4.35
C LEU A 133 -4.29 -16.29 5.33
N MET A 134 -5.54 -16.55 5.70
CA MET A 134 -5.90 -17.64 6.60
C MET A 134 -5.86 -19.00 5.90
N ASP A 135 -6.25 -19.01 4.64
CA ASP A 135 -6.06 -20.14 3.74
C ASP A 135 -4.93 -19.82 2.75
N PRO A 136 -3.74 -20.41 2.89
CA PRO A 136 -2.64 -20.20 1.96
C PRO A 136 -2.96 -20.66 0.53
N SER A 137 -3.95 -21.52 0.32
CA SER A 137 -4.34 -21.97 -1.03
C SER A 137 -5.08 -20.89 -1.83
N GLU A 138 -5.56 -19.83 -1.19
CA GLU A 138 -6.15 -18.66 -1.87
C GLU A 138 -5.07 -17.78 -2.54
N GLU A 139 -3.77 -17.94 -2.24
CA GLU A 139 -2.72 -17.10 -2.80
C GLU A 139 -2.70 -17.13 -4.34
N ASP A 140 -2.81 -18.32 -4.94
CA ASP A 140 -2.77 -18.48 -6.40
C ASP A 140 -3.98 -17.82 -7.08
N GLU A 141 -5.18 -17.96 -6.52
CA GLU A 141 -6.40 -17.32 -7.03
C GLU A 141 -6.29 -15.79 -6.97
N ILE A 142 -5.78 -15.24 -5.86
CA ILE A 142 -5.59 -13.79 -5.72
C ILE A 142 -4.50 -13.28 -6.66
N LYS A 143 -3.43 -14.05 -6.88
CA LYS A 143 -2.40 -13.70 -7.87
C LYS A 143 -2.96 -13.67 -9.29
N GLU A 144 -3.78 -14.65 -9.67
CA GLU A 144 -4.48 -14.66 -10.96
C GLU A 144 -5.42 -13.46 -11.10
N PHE A 145 -6.17 -13.11 -10.05
CA PHE A 145 -7.03 -11.92 -10.05
C PHE A 145 -6.21 -10.63 -10.23
N ILE A 146 -5.08 -10.48 -9.55
CA ILE A 146 -4.20 -9.32 -9.71
C ILE A 146 -3.60 -9.26 -11.13
N GLN A 147 -3.18 -10.41 -11.67
CA GLN A 147 -2.66 -10.51 -13.02
C GLN A 147 -3.71 -10.07 -14.05
N GLY A 148 -4.97 -10.51 -13.89
CA GLY A 148 -6.08 -10.13 -14.77
C GLY A 148 -6.44 -8.64 -14.75
N GLN A 149 -6.04 -7.91 -13.71
CA GLN A 149 -6.20 -6.45 -13.59
C GLN A 149 -4.95 -5.65 -13.98
N SER A 150 -3.84 -6.34 -14.32
CA SER A 150 -2.57 -5.70 -14.64
C SER A 150 -2.54 -5.18 -16.08
N SER A 151 -1.60 -4.28 -16.37
CA SER A 151 -1.35 -3.82 -17.75
C SER A 151 -0.91 -4.99 -18.65
N ASP A 152 -1.06 -4.86 -19.97
CA ASP A 152 -0.69 -5.90 -20.96
C ASP A 152 0.75 -6.41 -20.85
N ASN A 153 1.69 -5.57 -20.36
CA ASN A 153 3.12 -5.88 -20.27
C ASN A 153 3.70 -5.41 -18.92
N PRO A 154 3.30 -6.04 -17.80
CA PRO A 154 3.77 -5.64 -16.48
C PRO A 154 5.25 -6.01 -16.29
N PRO A 155 5.94 -5.40 -15.30
CA PRO A 155 7.25 -5.89 -14.88
C PRO A 155 7.09 -7.25 -14.17
N GLU A 156 8.11 -8.10 -14.24
CA GLU A 156 8.09 -9.44 -13.62
C GLU A 156 9.42 -9.73 -12.92
N ILE A 157 9.40 -9.86 -11.59
CA ILE A 157 10.59 -10.16 -10.78
C ILE A 157 10.82 -11.67 -10.64
N ILE A 158 11.94 -12.12 -11.19
CA ILE A 158 12.40 -13.50 -11.07
C ILE A 158 13.70 -13.55 -10.26
N ILE A 159 13.75 -14.46 -9.29
CA ILE A 159 14.93 -14.73 -8.49
C ILE A 159 15.24 -16.22 -8.57
N GLU A 160 16.41 -16.58 -9.07
CA GLU A 160 16.80 -17.98 -9.23
C GLU A 160 18.23 -18.22 -8.74
N PRO A 161 18.45 -19.23 -7.87
CA PRO A 161 17.43 -19.99 -7.11
C PRO A 161 16.79 -19.12 -6.00
N VAL A 162 15.58 -19.40 -5.53
CA VAL A 162 14.98 -18.68 -4.38
C VAL A 162 15.49 -19.16 -3.01
N THR A 163 16.24 -20.27 -2.97
CA THR A 163 16.82 -20.84 -1.75
C THR A 163 18.28 -21.18 -1.98
N LYS A 164 19.14 -20.84 -1.02
CA LYS A 164 20.53 -21.31 -0.98
C LYS A 164 20.89 -21.87 0.39
N ASN A 165 21.50 -23.04 0.41
CA ASN A 165 22.08 -23.62 1.61
C ASN A 165 23.58 -23.26 1.67
N LEU A 166 24.00 -22.58 2.73
CA LEU A 166 25.38 -22.15 2.95
C LEU A 166 26.23 -23.22 3.65
N GLY A 167 25.63 -24.37 3.96
CA GLY A 167 26.28 -25.47 4.68
C GLY A 167 26.56 -25.10 6.13
N VAL A 168 27.75 -25.44 6.59
CA VAL A 168 28.22 -25.14 7.95
C VAL A 168 28.92 -23.79 7.94
N VAL A 169 28.47 -22.86 8.78
CA VAL A 169 29.09 -21.55 9.00
C VAL A 169 29.66 -21.51 10.41
N LYS A 170 30.98 -21.33 10.54
CA LYS A 170 31.62 -21.18 11.85
C LYS A 170 31.63 -19.71 12.27
N GLN A 171 31.28 -19.40 13.52
CA GLN A 171 31.37 -18.01 13.99
C GLN A 171 32.83 -17.49 13.93
N SER A 172 33.79 -18.38 14.17
CA SER A 172 35.22 -18.11 14.03
C SER A 172 35.69 -17.71 12.62
N GLU A 173 34.94 -18.03 11.57
CA GLU A 173 35.27 -17.67 10.18
C GLU A 173 34.68 -16.31 9.76
N GLY A 174 33.90 -15.68 10.64
CA GLY A 174 33.33 -14.35 10.41
C GLY A 174 32.15 -14.34 9.45
N LYS A 175 31.93 -13.20 8.81
CA LYS A 175 30.78 -12.96 7.92
C LYS A 175 30.89 -13.80 6.64
N VAL A 176 29.76 -14.28 6.15
CA VAL A 176 29.66 -14.99 4.87
C VAL A 176 28.70 -14.28 3.93
N SER A 177 29.07 -14.18 2.65
CA SER A 177 28.22 -13.63 1.59
C SER A 177 27.78 -14.72 0.62
N THR A 178 26.58 -14.57 0.06
CA THR A 178 26.10 -15.35 -1.08
C THR A 178 25.37 -14.45 -2.06
N PHE A 179 25.28 -14.86 -3.32
CA PHE A 179 24.69 -14.05 -4.39
C PHE A 179 23.46 -14.72 -4.98
N PHE A 180 22.41 -13.96 -5.25
CA PHE A 180 21.24 -14.39 -6.00
C PHE A 180 21.17 -13.61 -7.32
N THR A 181 20.61 -14.23 -8.35
CA THR A 181 20.34 -13.50 -9.61
C THR A 181 18.91 -13.00 -9.57
N LEU A 182 18.74 -11.68 -9.67
CA LEU A 182 17.44 -11.02 -9.83
C LEU A 182 17.31 -10.60 -11.30
N LYS A 183 16.19 -10.93 -11.93
CA LYS A 183 15.90 -10.58 -13.33
C LYS A 183 14.55 -9.89 -13.45
N ASN A 184 14.46 -9.00 -14.43
CA ASN A 184 13.17 -8.54 -14.93
C ASN A 184 12.82 -9.33 -16.20
N LEU A 185 11.86 -10.25 -16.12
CA LEU A 185 11.37 -10.99 -17.29
C LEU A 185 10.08 -10.39 -17.89
N GLY A 186 9.59 -9.30 -17.29
CA GLY A 186 8.40 -8.59 -17.74
C GLY A 186 8.66 -7.69 -18.95
N GLY A 187 7.60 -7.04 -19.40
CA GLY A 187 7.63 -6.17 -20.58
C GLY A 187 7.83 -4.67 -20.27
N SER A 188 7.97 -4.30 -19.00
CA SER A 188 8.20 -2.91 -18.56
C SER A 188 9.20 -2.82 -17.41
N ASP A 189 9.61 -1.60 -17.07
CA ASP A 189 10.62 -1.32 -16.04
C ASP A 189 10.23 -1.88 -14.66
N LEU A 190 11.08 -2.75 -14.12
CA LEU A 190 10.98 -3.25 -12.75
C LEU A 190 11.65 -2.24 -11.81
N VAL A 191 10.88 -1.69 -10.89
CA VAL A 191 11.34 -0.74 -9.87
C VAL A 191 11.40 -1.46 -8.53
N ILE A 192 12.60 -1.60 -7.99
CA ILE A 192 12.82 -2.07 -6.62
C ILE A 192 12.71 -0.86 -5.68
N GLU A 193 11.78 -0.93 -4.74
CA GLU A 193 11.41 0.17 -3.84
C GLU A 193 11.98 -0.01 -2.44
N ASN A 194 12.11 -1.26 -1.98
CA ASN A 194 12.61 -1.58 -0.66
C ASN A 194 13.16 -3.01 -0.59
N MET A 195 13.97 -3.29 0.42
CA MET A 195 14.34 -4.64 0.83
C MET A 195 14.30 -4.75 2.35
N ASP A 196 13.93 -5.92 2.86
CA ASP A 196 13.91 -6.22 4.29
C ASP A 196 14.51 -7.58 4.58
N THR A 197 15.04 -7.76 5.79
CA THR A 197 15.58 -9.05 6.22
C THR A 197 14.90 -9.51 7.50
N SER A 198 14.72 -10.83 7.66
CA SER A 198 14.01 -11.38 8.82
C SER A 198 14.78 -11.25 10.14
N CYS A 199 16.05 -10.84 10.13
CA CYS A 199 16.87 -10.70 11.33
C CYS A 199 18.07 -9.79 11.09
N MET A 200 18.46 -9.01 12.10
CA MET A 200 19.65 -8.15 12.09
C MET A 200 20.99 -8.86 11.77
N CYS A 201 21.04 -10.19 11.88
CA CYS A 201 22.21 -10.99 11.46
C CYS A 201 22.33 -11.14 9.94
N THR A 202 21.41 -10.58 9.16
CA THR A 202 21.41 -10.63 7.70
C THR A 202 21.30 -9.22 7.15
N SER A 203 22.01 -8.97 6.05
CA SER A 203 21.92 -7.73 5.29
C SER A 203 21.96 -8.04 3.80
N VAL A 204 21.42 -7.15 2.99
CA VAL A 204 21.31 -7.34 1.55
C VAL A 204 21.62 -6.05 0.79
N ARG A 205 22.20 -6.17 -0.39
CA ARG A 205 22.34 -5.09 -1.36
C ARG A 205 22.19 -5.59 -2.79
N ILE A 206 21.76 -4.71 -3.69
CA ILE A 206 21.72 -4.99 -5.13
C ILE A 206 22.97 -4.41 -5.78
N ILE A 207 23.59 -5.19 -6.67
CA ILE A 207 24.65 -4.78 -7.57
C ILE A 207 24.08 -4.82 -8.99
N TYR A 208 23.97 -3.66 -9.62
CA TYR A 208 23.41 -3.52 -10.96
C TYR A 208 24.34 -2.66 -11.83
N ASN A 209 24.65 -3.14 -13.04
CA ASN A 209 25.61 -2.49 -13.96
C ASN A 209 26.96 -2.14 -13.30
N GLY A 210 27.47 -3.05 -12.46
CA GLY A 210 28.73 -2.91 -11.74
C GLY A 210 28.72 -1.90 -10.58
N LYS A 211 27.56 -1.32 -10.25
CA LYS A 211 27.41 -0.38 -9.14
C LYS A 211 26.73 -1.05 -7.95
N GLU A 212 27.35 -0.93 -6.79
CA GLU A 212 26.79 -1.40 -5.53
C GLU A 212 25.73 -0.40 -5.03
N GLY A 213 24.55 -0.92 -4.72
CA GLY A 213 23.48 -0.19 -4.04
C GLY A 213 23.71 -0.09 -2.53
N PRO A 214 22.84 0.63 -1.82
CA PRO A 214 22.90 0.71 -0.37
C PRO A 214 22.58 -0.64 0.28
N ILE A 215 23.01 -0.78 1.54
CA ILE A 215 22.76 -1.98 2.34
C ILE A 215 21.43 -1.83 3.07
N PHE A 216 20.61 -2.87 3.00
CA PHE A 216 19.37 -3.03 3.75
C PHE A 216 19.56 -4.13 4.81
N GLY A 217 18.92 -3.96 5.95
CA GLY A 217 18.83 -4.93 7.04
C GLY A 217 17.39 -5.06 7.51
N MET A 218 17.20 -5.42 8.78
CA MET A 218 15.88 -5.59 9.38
C MET A 218 15.24 -4.22 9.69
N SER A 219 14.08 -3.96 9.10
CA SER A 219 13.39 -2.65 9.09
C SER A 219 13.11 -2.08 10.48
N MET A 220 12.89 -2.93 11.48
CA MET A 220 12.63 -2.51 12.87
C MET A 220 13.84 -1.84 13.55
N HIS A 221 15.04 -1.91 12.96
CA HIS A 221 16.24 -1.26 13.46
C HIS A 221 16.53 0.10 12.80
N GLY A 222 15.70 0.54 11.83
CA GLY A 222 15.65 1.93 11.35
C GLY A 222 16.84 2.38 10.50
N THR A 223 17.65 1.45 9.99
CA THR A 223 18.85 1.76 9.19
C THR A 223 18.63 1.68 7.69
N ASN A 224 17.45 1.26 7.23
CA ASN A 224 17.19 1.05 5.82
C ASN A 224 17.02 2.41 5.11
N PRO A 225 17.55 2.57 3.88
CA PRO A 225 17.34 3.78 3.09
C PRO A 225 15.85 4.08 2.88
N GLU A 226 15.47 5.35 3.06
CA GLU A 226 14.13 5.82 2.72
C GLU A 226 14.04 6.22 1.24
N ASN A 227 12.84 6.07 0.65
CA ASN A 227 12.54 6.49 -0.73
C ASN A 227 13.48 5.89 -1.79
N TYR A 228 14.00 4.69 -1.55
CA TYR A 228 14.86 3.99 -2.49
C TYR A 228 14.12 3.65 -3.78
N LYS A 229 14.82 3.80 -4.92
CA LYS A 229 14.35 3.37 -6.22
C LYS A 229 15.53 2.88 -7.06
N LEU A 230 15.45 1.63 -7.49
CA LEU A 230 16.33 1.07 -8.51
C LEU A 230 15.49 0.53 -9.65
N THR A 231 15.74 1.03 -10.86
CA THR A 231 15.07 0.56 -12.08
C THR A 231 15.93 -0.48 -12.79
N ILE A 232 15.33 -1.62 -13.13
CA ILE A 232 15.92 -2.71 -13.90
C ILE A 232 15.08 -2.87 -15.17
N ALA A 233 15.70 -2.61 -16.32
CA ALA A 233 15.02 -2.66 -17.62
C ALA A 233 14.52 -4.09 -17.96
N PRO A 234 13.52 -4.23 -18.86
CA PRO A 234 13.11 -5.53 -19.37
C PRO A 234 14.28 -6.37 -19.90
N GLY A 235 14.38 -7.62 -19.47
CA GLY A 235 15.45 -8.55 -19.86
C GLY A 235 16.77 -8.38 -19.10
N ASP A 236 16.94 -7.31 -18.34
CA ASP A 236 18.15 -7.09 -17.55
C ASP A 236 18.19 -7.96 -16.29
N SER A 237 19.41 -8.10 -15.75
CA SER A 237 19.69 -8.83 -14.53
C SER A 237 20.54 -8.01 -13.57
N ALA A 238 20.30 -8.20 -12.27
CA ALA A 238 21.11 -7.66 -11.18
C ALA A 238 21.58 -8.80 -10.27
N GLN A 239 22.68 -8.58 -9.56
CA GLN A 239 23.16 -9.47 -8.51
C GLN A 239 22.63 -8.97 -7.17
N LEU A 240 22.09 -9.87 -6.37
CA LEU A 240 21.67 -9.59 -5.01
C LEU A 240 22.64 -10.26 -4.05
N GLU A 241 23.45 -9.46 -3.37
CA GLU A 241 24.37 -9.97 -2.36
C GLU A 241 23.68 -10.02 -1.00
N VAL A 242 23.62 -11.21 -0.42
CA VAL A 242 23.10 -11.46 0.92
C VAL A 242 24.28 -11.79 1.83
N LEU A 243 24.50 -10.98 2.85
CA LEU A 243 25.53 -11.16 3.86
C LEU A 243 24.90 -11.65 5.16
N TYR A 244 25.51 -12.67 5.76
CA TYR A 244 25.17 -13.23 7.06
C TYR A 244 26.30 -12.99 8.06
N ASP A 245 25.97 -12.43 9.22
CA ASP A 245 26.87 -12.20 10.35
C ASP A 245 26.56 -13.19 11.49
N PRO A 246 27.36 -14.27 11.64
CA PRO A 246 27.14 -15.27 12.68
C PRO A 246 27.37 -14.73 14.10
N LEU A 247 28.00 -13.57 14.25
CA LEU A 247 28.31 -12.94 15.54
C LEU A 247 27.32 -11.84 15.93
N ALA A 248 26.30 -11.55 15.13
CA ALA A 248 25.30 -10.50 15.42
C ALA A 248 24.54 -10.72 16.75
N HIS A 249 24.47 -11.97 17.24
CA HIS A 249 23.90 -12.32 18.54
C HIS A 249 24.95 -12.71 19.59
N GLY A 250 26.23 -12.41 19.34
CA GLY A 250 27.36 -12.81 20.16
C GLY A 250 27.73 -14.28 20.00
N ILE A 251 28.60 -14.77 20.90
CA ILE A 251 29.11 -16.13 20.85
C ILE A 251 27.99 -17.13 21.15
N GLN A 252 27.79 -18.06 20.22
CA GLN A 252 26.88 -19.18 20.33
C GLN A 252 27.38 -20.14 21.41
N LYS A 253 26.48 -20.51 22.33
CA LYS A 253 26.77 -21.49 23.38
C LYS A 253 26.44 -22.93 22.97
N LYS A 254 25.54 -23.09 22.00
CA LYS A 254 25.13 -24.41 21.49
C LYS A 254 26.18 -24.95 20.52
N PRO A 255 26.36 -26.28 20.43
CA PRO A 255 27.28 -26.87 19.45
C PRO A 255 26.83 -26.62 18.01
N GLU A 256 25.51 -26.55 17.77
CA GLU A 256 24.91 -26.36 16.46
C GLU A 256 23.61 -25.55 16.58
N ALA A 257 23.34 -24.68 15.61
CA ALA A 257 22.04 -24.04 15.41
C ALA A 257 21.65 -24.07 13.93
N ARG A 258 20.44 -24.57 13.63
CA ARG A 258 19.87 -24.48 12.28
C ARG A 258 19.22 -23.10 12.12
N ILE A 259 19.71 -22.34 11.15
CA ILE A 259 19.29 -20.97 10.92
C ILE A 259 18.68 -20.87 9.53
N ILE A 260 17.51 -20.25 9.45
CA ILE A 260 16.85 -19.85 8.21
C ILE A 260 16.69 -18.34 8.27
N ARG A 261 17.12 -17.65 7.21
CA ARG A 261 16.92 -16.21 7.05
C ARG A 261 16.26 -15.93 5.73
N GLU A 262 15.35 -14.98 5.77
CA GLU A 262 14.57 -14.55 4.62
C GLU A 262 14.95 -13.11 4.28
N VAL A 263 15.01 -12.84 2.99
CA VAL A 263 15.10 -11.50 2.44
C VAL A 263 13.84 -11.27 1.60
N THR A 264 13.15 -10.17 1.87
CA THR A 264 11.99 -9.71 1.11
C THR A 264 12.40 -8.54 0.23
N ILE A 265 12.06 -8.60 -1.04
CA ILE A 265 12.28 -7.54 -2.03
C ILE A 265 10.92 -6.96 -2.41
N VAL A 266 10.75 -5.65 -2.23
CA VAL A 266 9.53 -4.94 -2.58
C VAL A 266 9.73 -4.27 -3.93
N SER A 267 8.80 -4.52 -4.86
CA SER A 267 8.87 -3.97 -6.21
C SER A 267 7.51 -3.60 -6.77
N ASN A 268 7.51 -2.97 -7.95
CA ASN A 268 6.30 -2.67 -8.73
C ASN A 268 5.79 -3.86 -9.57
N ASP A 269 6.35 -5.08 -9.44
CA ASP A 269 5.72 -6.29 -9.96
C ASP A 269 4.30 -6.38 -9.38
N PRO A 270 3.24 -6.43 -10.21
CA PRO A 270 1.89 -6.39 -9.69
C PRO A 270 1.53 -7.63 -8.87
N VAL A 271 2.08 -8.80 -9.22
CA VAL A 271 1.74 -10.12 -8.66
C VAL A 271 2.72 -10.48 -7.54
N ASP A 272 4.02 -10.42 -7.82
CA ASP A 272 5.10 -10.72 -6.88
C ASP A 272 5.71 -9.44 -6.30
N PHE A 273 4.84 -8.49 -5.90
CA PHE A 273 5.22 -7.20 -5.29
C PHE A 273 6.09 -7.34 -4.03
N GLN A 274 6.04 -8.49 -3.35
CA GLN A 274 6.94 -8.89 -2.27
C GLN A 274 7.60 -10.24 -2.59
N LYS A 275 8.73 -10.22 -3.31
CA LYS A 275 9.48 -11.44 -3.64
C LYS A 275 10.38 -11.85 -2.48
N LYS A 276 10.26 -13.09 -2.02
CA LYS A 276 11.04 -13.65 -0.93
C LYS A 276 12.09 -14.63 -1.44
N LEU A 277 13.25 -14.62 -0.80
CA LEU A 277 14.28 -15.64 -0.94
C LEU A 277 14.82 -16.02 0.43
N ARG A 278 15.43 -17.20 0.54
CA ARG A 278 15.97 -17.68 1.80
C ARG A 278 17.40 -18.19 1.69
N ILE A 279 18.14 -17.97 2.77
CA ILE A 279 19.38 -18.69 3.05
C ILE A 279 19.15 -19.64 4.22
N GLU A 280 19.75 -20.82 4.10
CA GLU A 280 19.76 -21.85 5.14
C GLU A 280 21.17 -22.17 5.52
N LEU A 281 21.43 -22.38 6.80
CA LEU A 281 22.74 -22.78 7.26
C LEU A 281 22.67 -23.53 8.58
N VAL A 282 23.78 -24.19 8.89
CA VAL A 282 24.08 -24.77 10.18
C VAL A 282 25.19 -23.92 10.81
N GLN A 283 24.85 -23.13 11.82
CA GLN A 283 25.83 -22.33 12.55
C GLN A 283 26.49 -23.15 13.66
N VAL A 284 27.82 -23.13 13.69
CA VAL A 284 28.64 -23.69 14.77
C VAL A 284 29.55 -22.59 15.33
N PRO A 285 30.03 -22.71 16.58
CA PRO A 285 31.01 -21.77 17.14
C PRO A 285 32.26 -21.59 16.27
#